data_AF-A0A081C722-F1
#
_entry.id   AF-A0A081C722-F1
#
_cell.length_a   1.000
_cell.length_b   1.000
_cell.length_c   1.000
_cell.angle_alpha   90.00
_cell.angle_beta   90.00
_cell.angle_gamma   90.00
#
_symmetry.space_group_name_H-M   'P 1'
#
loop_
_entity.id
_entity.type
_entity.pdbx_description
1 polymer ?
#
loop_
_entity_poly.entity_id
_entity_poly.type
_entity_poly.pdbx_seq_one_letter_code
_entity_poly.pdbx_strand_id
1 'polypeptide(L)'
;MNPYLPKYEKLFYRNLQRYASLRDRIQRCVERVIADPYSQTEFLGDVTGKLNLKGCRSIRINRNFRIIFVICEECRRIPGCEYCFCEGLPDNTVVFLTVGPHEKAYDMK
;
A
#
# COMPACT_ATOMS: atom_id res chain seq x y z
N MET A 1 7.20 13.59 -15.13
CA MET A 1 6.81 12.18 -14.91
C MET A 1 5.30 12.10 -14.97
N ASN A 2 4.74 11.10 -15.65
CA ASN A 2 3.31 10.83 -15.56
C ASN A 2 3.02 10.16 -14.21
N PRO A 3 1.93 10.55 -13.51
CA PRO A 3 1.56 9.93 -12.25
C PRO A 3 1.24 8.44 -12.42
N TYR A 4 1.44 7.65 -11.37
CA TYR A 4 1.08 6.24 -11.34
C TYR A 4 -0.44 6.07 -11.33
N LEU A 5 -0.93 4.99 -11.94
CA LEU A 5 -2.35 4.64 -11.91
C LEU A 5 -2.69 3.99 -10.56
N PRO A 6 -3.71 4.47 -9.82
CA PRO A 6 -4.12 3.84 -8.58
C PRO A 6 -5.10 2.69 -8.83
N LYS A 7 -4.88 1.56 -8.15
CA LYS A 7 -5.87 0.49 -7.95
C LYS A 7 -6.10 0.32 -6.45
N TYR A 8 -7.34 0.10 -6.03
CA TYR A 8 -7.70 0.00 -4.62
C TYR A 8 -8.35 -1.36 -4.34
N GLU A 9 -7.78 -2.10 -3.40
CA GLU A 9 -8.36 -3.37 -2.97
C GLU A 9 -9.58 -3.18 -2.06
N LYS A 10 -10.44 -4.20 -2.00
CA LYS A 10 -11.69 -4.14 -1.21
C LYS A 10 -11.44 -3.79 0.26
N LEU A 11 -10.37 -4.33 0.84
CA LEU A 11 -9.98 -4.05 2.22
C LEU A 11 -9.59 -2.57 2.42
N PHE A 12 -8.90 -1.98 1.45
CA PHE A 12 -8.59 -0.55 1.46
C PHE A 12 -9.85 0.30 1.51
N TYR A 13 -10.83 0.04 0.64
CA TYR A 13 -12.12 0.77 0.65
C TYR A 13 -12.86 0.62 1.98
N ARG A 14 -12.96 -0.60 2.50
CA ARG A 14 -13.61 -0.87 3.79
C ARG A 14 -12.93 -0.11 4.93
N ASN A 15 -11.60 -0.08 4.96
CA ASN A 15 -10.86 0.64 5.99
C ASN A 15 -10.91 2.15 5.81
N LEU A 16 -10.97 2.65 4.57
CA LEU A 16 -11.18 4.07 4.30
C LEU A 16 -12.52 4.56 4.89
N GLN A 17 -13.58 3.75 4.76
CA GLN A 17 -14.88 4.03 5.41
C GLN A 17 -14.79 3.95 6.93
N ARG A 18 -14.12 2.92 7.46
CA ARG A 18 -13.93 2.72 8.90
C ARG A 18 -13.19 3.88 9.56
N TYR A 19 -12.22 4.46 8.86
CA TYR A 19 -11.35 5.53 9.36
C TYR A 19 -11.70 6.87 8.72
N ALA A 20 -12.99 7.16 8.56
CA ALA A 20 -13.49 8.37 7.89
C ALA A 20 -12.93 9.68 8.49
N SER A 21 -12.67 9.73 9.80
CA SER A 21 -12.06 10.90 10.46
C SER A 21 -10.64 11.22 9.98
N LEU A 22 -9.96 10.27 9.33
CA LEU A 22 -8.63 10.44 8.75
C LEU A 22 -8.66 10.55 7.22
N ARG A 23 -9.84 10.56 6.59
CA ARG A 23 -10.00 10.46 5.13
C ARG A 23 -9.16 11.49 4.37
N ASP A 24 -9.18 12.75 4.78
CA ASP A 24 -8.41 13.81 4.11
C ASP A 24 -6.89 13.57 4.20
N ARG A 25 -6.41 13.03 5.33
CA ARG A 25 -4.99 12.70 5.50
C ARG A 25 -4.61 11.48 4.66
N ILE A 26 -5.48 10.47 4.61
CA ILE A 26 -5.30 9.28 3.78
C ILE A 26 -5.22 9.70 2.30
N GLN A 27 -6.16 10.54 1.86
CA GLN A 27 -6.23 11.03 0.48
C GLN A 27 -4.94 11.76 0.07
N ARG A 28 -4.43 12.68 0.91
CA ARG A 28 -3.15 13.37 0.64
C ARG A 28 -1.96 12.41 0.55
N CYS A 29 -1.95 11.35 1.37
CA CYS A 29 -0.90 10.32 1.27
C CYS A 29 -1.03 9.52 -0.03
N VAL A 30 -2.25 9.15 -0.43
CA VAL A 30 -2.52 8.47 -1.71
C VAL A 30 -2.04 9.32 -2.88
N GLU A 31 -2.37 10.61 -2.90
CA GLU A 31 -1.92 11.55 -3.94
C GLU A 31 -0.39 11.64 -4.03
N ARG A 32 0.30 11.65 -2.89
CA ARG A 32 1.77 11.62 -2.85
C ARG A 32 2.34 10.33 -3.43
N VAL A 33 1.76 9.18 -3.06
CA VAL A 33 2.19 7.87 -3.57
C VAL A 33 1.92 7.76 -5.08
N ILE A 34 0.82 8.31 -5.57
CA ILE A 34 0.51 8.38 -7.01
C ILE A 34 1.54 9.25 -7.75
N ALA A 35 1.98 10.35 -7.15
CA ALA A 35 2.98 11.23 -7.75
C ALA A 35 4.38 10.59 -7.78
N ASP A 36 4.78 9.93 -6.69
CA ASP A 36 6.05 9.20 -6.58
C ASP A 36 5.94 8.10 -5.50
N PRO A 37 5.76 6.82 -5.88
CA PRO A 37 5.54 5.73 -4.93
C PRO A 37 6.81 5.25 -4.22
N TYR A 38 7.98 5.72 -4.66
CA TYR A 38 9.28 5.38 -4.05
C TYR A 38 9.71 6.41 -3.00
N SER A 39 9.21 7.64 -3.09
CA SER A 39 9.55 8.71 -2.16
C SER A 39 8.87 8.55 -0.81
N GLN A 40 9.67 8.67 0.26
CA GLN A 40 9.22 8.62 1.66
C GLN A 40 8.45 7.33 2.03
N THR A 41 8.74 6.23 1.34
CA THR A 41 8.11 4.92 1.58
C THR A 41 9.12 3.90 2.08
N GLU A 42 8.65 2.96 2.89
CA GLU A 42 9.45 1.89 3.46
C GLU A 42 9.11 0.59 2.73
N PHE A 43 10.13 -0.07 2.16
CA PHE A 43 9.99 -1.40 1.59
C PHE A 43 9.83 -2.43 2.73
N LEU A 44 8.79 -3.25 2.64
CA LEU A 44 8.43 -4.22 3.65
C LEU A 44 9.04 -5.59 3.30
N GLY A 45 9.47 -6.30 4.35
CA GLY A 45 9.88 -7.69 4.28
C GLY A 45 9.04 -8.55 5.22
N ASP A 46 9.58 -9.70 5.59
CA ASP A 46 9.03 -10.53 6.66
C ASP A 46 9.44 -9.97 8.03
N VAL A 47 8.87 -8.81 8.39
CA VAL A 47 9.30 -8.04 9.57
C VAL A 47 8.73 -8.61 10.87
N THR A 48 7.69 -9.44 10.81
CA THR A 48 6.96 -9.87 12.02
C THR A 48 6.77 -11.38 12.14
N GLY A 49 7.10 -12.19 11.12
CA GLY A 49 6.85 -13.64 11.10
C GLY A 49 5.36 -14.02 11.12
N LYS A 50 4.45 -13.02 11.11
CA LYS A 50 3.00 -13.24 11.12
C LYS A 50 2.40 -13.19 9.71
N LEU A 51 2.96 -12.37 8.82
CA LEU A 51 2.55 -12.24 7.41
C LEU A 51 3.76 -11.85 6.56
N ASN A 52 3.89 -12.53 5.42
CA ASN A 52 4.94 -12.30 4.43
C ASN A 52 4.61 -11.07 3.56
N LEU A 53 5.05 -9.89 4.00
CA LEU A 53 4.84 -8.63 3.26
C LEU A 53 5.96 -8.31 2.28
N LYS A 54 6.73 -9.32 1.87
CA LYS A 54 7.78 -9.15 0.89
C LYS A 54 7.21 -8.57 -0.41
N GLY A 55 7.80 -7.46 -0.86
CA GLY A 55 7.39 -6.74 -2.07
C GLY A 55 6.27 -5.73 -1.86
N CYS A 56 5.74 -5.61 -0.64
CA CYS A 56 4.91 -4.48 -0.26
C CYS A 56 5.77 -3.28 0.13
N ARG A 57 5.18 -2.10 0.05
CA ARG A 57 5.68 -0.84 0.59
C ARG A 57 4.68 -0.25 1.56
N SER A 58 5.17 0.63 2.44
CA SER A 58 4.30 1.43 3.29
C SER A 58 4.67 2.90 3.31
N ILE A 59 3.66 3.75 3.53
CA ILE A 59 3.84 5.16 3.86
C ILE A 59 3.12 5.47 5.17
N ARG A 60 3.73 6.33 6.00
CA ARG A 60 3.13 6.77 7.27
C ARG A 60 2.12 7.89 7.02
N ILE A 61 0.93 7.76 7.59
CA ILE A 61 -0.06 8.84 7.67
C ILE A 61 0.19 9.68 8.93
N ASN A 62 0.49 9.01 10.05
CA ASN A 62 0.88 9.60 11.32
C ASN A 62 1.70 8.57 12.13
N ARG A 63 1.96 8.84 13.42
CA ARG A 63 2.73 7.94 14.29
C ARG A 63 2.18 6.51 14.35
N ASN A 64 0.86 6.36 14.23
CA ASN A 64 0.17 5.09 14.46
C ASN A 64 -0.46 4.50 13.20
N PHE A 65 -0.64 5.25 12.11
CA PHE A 65 -1.34 4.79 10.90
C PHE A 65 -0.43 4.71 9.68
N ARG A 66 -0.67 3.68 8.86
CA ARG A 66 0.06 3.44 7.62
C ARG A 66 -0.89 3.05 6.49
N ILE A 67 -0.45 3.32 5.28
CA ILE A 67 -0.99 2.73 4.05
C ILE A 67 0.00 1.66 3.59
N ILE A 68 -0.49 0.49 3.22
CA ILE A 68 0.32 -0.57 2.60
C ILE A 68 -0.13 -0.72 1.15
N PHE A 69 0.84 -0.81 0.25
CA PHE A 69 0.61 -0.89 -1.19
C PHE A 69 1.73 -1.68 -1.88
N VAL A 70 1.53 -2.04 -3.14
CA VAL A 70 2.57 -2.59 -4.04
C VAL A 70 2.70 -1.72 -5.29
N ILE A 71 3.88 -1.69 -5.87
CA ILE A 71 4.14 -1.04 -7.16
C ILE A 71 4.32 -2.14 -8.19
N CYS A 72 3.57 -2.13 -9.29
CA CYS A 72 3.52 -3.27 -10.20
C CYS A 72 4.83 -3.57 -10.92
N GLU A 73 5.61 -2.55 -11.28
CA GLU A 73 6.96 -2.75 -11.84
C GLU A 73 7.96 -3.33 -10.83
N GLU A 74 7.71 -3.17 -9.52
CA GLU A 74 8.56 -3.67 -8.45
C GLU A 74 8.13 -5.07 -8.00
N CYS A 75 6.85 -5.28 -7.66
CA CYS A 75 6.39 -6.55 -7.08
C CYS A 75 6.56 -7.74 -8.01
N ARG A 76 6.42 -7.54 -9.34
CA ARG A 76 6.61 -8.61 -10.34
C ARG A 76 8.03 -9.14 -10.39
N ARG A 77 9.01 -8.35 -9.96
CA ARG A 77 10.43 -8.72 -9.93
C ARG A 77 10.82 -9.39 -8.61
N ILE A 78 9.89 -9.54 -7.67
CA ILE A 78 10.17 -10.03 -6.33
C ILE A 78 9.58 -11.44 -6.18
N PRO A 79 10.43 -12.48 -6.15
CA PRO A 79 9.98 -13.84 -5.92
C PRO A 79 9.33 -13.99 -4.54
N GLY A 80 8.13 -14.58 -4.51
CA GLY A 80 7.37 -14.82 -3.27
C GLY A 80 6.61 -13.60 -2.74
N CYS A 81 6.29 -12.62 -3.59
CA CYS A 81 5.36 -11.55 -3.24
C CYS A 81 3.91 -12.07 -3.27
N GLU A 82 3.33 -12.31 -2.09
CA GLU A 82 1.96 -12.84 -1.94
C GLU A 82 0.87 -11.84 -2.31
N TYR A 83 1.18 -10.54 -2.30
CA TYR A 83 0.23 -9.45 -2.52
C TYR A 83 0.38 -8.76 -3.87
N CYS A 84 1.05 -9.41 -4.83
CA CYS A 84 1.24 -8.84 -6.16
C CYS A 84 -0.03 -9.01 -7.01
N PHE A 85 -1.00 -8.12 -6.83
CA PHE A 85 -2.29 -8.12 -7.57
C PHE A 85 -2.24 -7.36 -8.90
N CYS A 86 -1.12 -7.53 -9.61
CA CYS A 86 -0.75 -6.76 -10.80
C CYS A 86 -1.02 -7.47 -12.14
N GLU A 87 -1.70 -8.61 -12.11
CA GLU A 87 -2.12 -9.31 -13.33
C GLU A 87 -3.03 -8.40 -14.18
N GLY A 88 -2.69 -8.25 -15.47
CA GLY A 88 -3.41 -7.39 -16.42
C GLY A 88 -3.27 -5.88 -16.20
N LEU A 89 -2.46 -5.43 -15.23
CA LEU A 89 -2.24 -4.00 -14.98
C LEU A 89 -0.96 -3.47 -15.67
N PRO A 90 -0.88 -2.17 -16.00
CA PRO A 90 0.37 -1.55 -16.41
C PRO A 90 1.44 -1.55 -15.32
N ASP A 91 2.72 -1.47 -15.70
CA ASP A 91 3.87 -1.37 -14.79
C ASP A 91 3.80 -0.14 -13.87
N ASN A 92 3.35 0.99 -14.41
CA ASN A 92 3.15 2.26 -13.68
C ASN A 92 1.86 2.26 -12.84
N THR A 93 1.51 1.14 -12.21
CA THR A 93 0.33 1.01 -11.36
C THR A 93 0.73 0.80 -9.91
N VAL A 94 0.05 1.49 -8.99
CA VAL A 94 0.14 1.27 -7.55
C VAL A 94 -1.15 0.63 -7.06
N VAL A 95 -1.03 -0.54 -6.42
CA VAL A 95 -2.17 -1.23 -5.81
C VAL A 95 -2.17 -0.98 -4.31
N PHE A 96 -3.14 -0.20 -3.85
CA PHE A 96 -3.38 0.11 -2.44
C PHE A 96 -4.11 -1.06 -1.76
N LEU A 97 -3.39 -1.76 -0.89
CA LEU A 97 -3.86 -3.00 -0.24
C LEU A 97 -4.73 -2.70 0.98
N THR A 98 -4.26 -1.83 1.87
CA THR A 98 -4.97 -1.49 3.11
C THR A 98 -4.47 -0.17 3.71
N VAL A 99 -5.28 0.37 4.62
CA VAL A 99 -4.94 1.51 5.48
C VAL A 99 -5.37 1.19 6.90
N GLY A 100 -4.53 1.48 7.90
CA GLY A 100 -4.90 1.21 9.28
C GLY A 100 -3.80 1.49 10.29
N PRO A 101 -4.11 1.28 11.59
CA PRO A 101 -3.13 1.34 12.66
C PRO A 101 -1.99 0.33 12.43
N HIS A 102 -0.78 0.62 12.91
CA HIS A 102 0.39 -0.22 12.78
C HIS A 102 0.07 -1.68 13.12
N GLU A 103 -0.54 -1.94 14.29
CA GLU A 103 -0.85 -3.30 14.74
C GLU A 103 -1.92 -4.03 13.91
N LYS A 104 -2.81 -3.31 13.22
CA LYS A 104 -3.94 -3.89 12.45
C LYS A 104 -3.74 -3.88 10.93
N ALA A 105 -2.81 -3.05 10.42
CA ALA A 105 -2.46 -3.06 9.01
C ALA A 105 -1.75 -4.38 8.64
N TYR A 106 -1.09 -5.01 9.61
CA TYR A 106 -0.51 -6.35 9.52
C TYR A 106 -1.50 -7.48 9.84
N ASP A 107 -2.80 -7.25 9.93
CA ASP A 107 -3.76 -8.35 10.16
C ASP A 107 -4.41 -8.86 8.86
N MET A 108 -4.17 -8.20 7.70
CA MET A 108 -4.70 -8.45 6.33
C MET A 108 -5.67 -9.65 6.13
N LYS A 109 -6.72 -9.75 6.93
CA LYS A 109 -7.80 -10.74 6.90
C LYS A 109 -9.10 -10.10 6.43
#